data_AF-A0A7C1UPX9-F1
#
_entry.id   AF-A0A7C1UPX9-F1
#
_cell.length_a   1.000
_cell.length_b   1.000
_cell.length_c   1.000
_cell.angle_alpha   90.00
_cell.angle_beta   90.00
_cell.angle_gamma   90.00
#
_symmetry.space_group_name_H-M   'P 1'
#
loop_
_entity.id
_entity.type
_entity.pdbx_description
1 polymer ?
#
loop_
_entity_poly.entity_id
_entity_poly.type
_entity_poly.pdbx_seq_one_letter_code
_entity_poly.pdbx_strand_id
1 'polypeptide(L)'
;MDFYKNERIGLFIDGSNLYAAARSLSFDIDYKRLLRLFSREGRLIRAFYYTALIEDQEYSPIRPLVDWLDYNGYTMVTKPTKEFTDSAGRRKIKGNMDIELAIDVM
;
A
#
# COMPACT_ATOMS: atom_id res chain seq x y z
N MET A 1 -2.37 7.49 -21.69
CA MET A 1 -3.56 7.73 -20.86
C MET A 1 -3.87 9.20 -21.05
N ASP A 2 -5.08 9.53 -21.45
CA ASP A 2 -5.47 10.90 -21.73
C ASP A 2 -6.15 11.48 -20.49
N PHE A 3 -5.36 12.06 -19.60
CA PHE A 3 -5.86 12.79 -18.44
C PHE A 3 -6.11 14.25 -18.82
N TYR A 4 -7.22 14.83 -18.35
CA TYR A 4 -7.37 16.27 -18.46
C TYR A 4 -6.49 16.95 -17.42
N LYS A 5 -5.84 18.07 -17.79
CA LYS A 5 -4.88 18.80 -16.94
C LYS A 5 -5.40 19.15 -15.53
N ASN A 6 -6.72 19.32 -15.38
CA ASN A 6 -7.37 19.67 -14.12
C ASN A 6 -8.16 18.51 -13.48
N GLU A 7 -8.07 17.31 -14.04
CA GLU A 7 -8.74 16.13 -13.50
C GLU A 7 -8.16 15.76 -12.14
N ARG A 8 -9.04 15.43 -11.19
CA ARG A 8 -8.66 15.08 -9.82
C ARG A 8 -8.31 13.60 -9.79
N ILE A 9 -7.08 13.28 -9.38
CA ILE A 9 -6.58 11.90 -9.33
C ILE A 9 -6.42 11.49 -7.86
N GLY A 10 -6.93 10.31 -7.50
CA GLY A 10 -6.63 9.61 -6.25
C GLY A 10 -5.93 8.30 -6.56
N LEU A 11 -4.83 8.00 -5.88
CA LEU A 11 -4.17 6.70 -5.95
C LEU A 11 -4.51 5.90 -4.70
N PHE A 12 -4.91 4.65 -4.89
CA PHE A 12 -5.27 3.73 -3.82
C PHE A 12 -4.55 2.42 -4.08
N ILE A 13 -3.50 2.14 -3.30
CA ILE A 13 -2.58 1.04 -3.56
C ILE A 13 -2.71 -0.02 -2.49
N ASP A 14 -3.15 -1.22 -2.88
CA ASP A 14 -3.04 -2.40 -2.02
C ASP A 14 -1.59 -2.88 -1.97
N GLY A 15 -0.90 -2.54 -0.89
CA GLY A 15 0.51 -2.83 -0.71
C GLY A 15 0.83 -4.31 -0.60
N SER A 16 -0.07 -5.12 -0.03
CA SER A 16 0.20 -6.55 0.17
C SER A 16 0.11 -7.30 -1.15
N ASN A 17 -0.95 -7.04 -1.93
CA ASN A 17 -1.13 -7.66 -3.23
C ASN A 17 -0.11 -7.12 -4.25
N LEU A 18 0.18 -5.82 -4.25
CA LEU A 18 1.17 -5.24 -5.15
C LEU A 18 2.58 -5.78 -4.87
N TYR A 19 2.96 -5.89 -3.60
CA TYR A 19 4.25 -6.47 -3.21
C TYR A 19 4.37 -7.94 -3.60
N ALA A 20 3.33 -8.75 -3.37
CA ALA A 20 3.30 -10.15 -3.77
C ALA A 20 3.42 -10.31 -5.30
N ALA A 21 2.72 -9.48 -6.07
CA ALA A 21 2.79 -9.48 -7.53
C ALA A 21 4.18 -9.08 -8.05
N ALA A 22 4.78 -8.01 -7.51
CA ALA A 22 6.11 -7.55 -7.87
C ALA A 22 7.19 -8.61 -7.59
N ARG A 23 7.11 -9.25 -6.41
CA ARG A 23 7.95 -10.41 -6.04
C ARG A 23 7.80 -11.56 -7.02
N SER A 24 6.56 -11.95 -7.35
CA SER A 24 6.29 -13.06 -8.26
C SER A 24 6.81 -12.80 -9.68
N LEU A 25 6.83 -11.54 -10.09
CA LEU A 25 7.29 -11.11 -11.41
C LEU A 25 8.76 -10.65 -11.43
N SER A 26 9.44 -10.71 -10.28
CA SER A 26 10.86 -10.34 -10.12
C SER A 26 11.19 -8.93 -10.62
N PHE A 27 10.33 -7.95 -10.33
CA PHE A 27 10.62 -6.54 -10.63
C PHE A 27 10.41 -5.64 -9.42
N ASP A 28 11.13 -4.53 -9.41
CA ASP A 28 11.00 -3.50 -8.39
C ASP A 28 10.10 -2.35 -8.87
N ILE A 29 9.36 -1.76 -7.93
CA ILE A 29 8.47 -0.63 -8.19
C ILE A 29 9.16 0.68 -7.80
N ASP A 30 9.35 1.56 -8.78
CA ASP A 30 9.76 2.94 -8.51
C ASP A 30 8.54 3.80 -8.12
N TYR A 31 8.22 3.81 -6.84
CA TYR A 31 7.13 4.62 -6.27
C TYR A 31 7.33 6.12 -6.48
N LYS A 32 8.58 6.62 -6.55
CA LYS A 32 8.85 8.04 -6.84
C LYS A 32 8.40 8.40 -8.26
N ARG A 33 8.70 7.52 -9.22
CA ARG A 33 8.28 7.67 -10.61
C ARG A 33 6.77 7.53 -10.75
N LEU A 34 6.15 6.59 -10.02
CA LEU A 34 4.71 6.42 -10.01
C LEU A 34 4.00 7.69 -9.54
N LEU A 35 4.39 8.24 -8.39
CA LEU A 35 3.81 9.47 -7.84
C LEU A 35 3.98 10.65 -8.81
N ARG A 36 5.19 10.82 -9.35
CA ARG A 36 5.51 11.91 -10.29
C ARG A 36 4.71 11.83 -11.58
N LEU A 37 4.47 10.63 -12.08
CA LEU A 37 3.66 10.42 -13.29
C LEU A 37 2.27 11.02 -13.07
N PHE A 38 1.54 10.58 -12.05
CA PHE A 38 0.18 11.05 -11.80
C PHE A 38 0.10 12.52 -11.38
N SER A 39 1.12 13.04 -10.68
CA SER A 39 1.22 14.47 -10.38
C SER A 39 1.45 15.34 -11.61
N ARG A 40 1.99 14.79 -12.70
CA ARG A 40 2.22 15.54 -13.95
C ARG A 40 1.02 15.49 -14.89
N GLU A 41 0.33 14.36 -14.95
CA GLU A 41 -0.78 14.17 -15.90
C GLU A 41 -2.09 14.83 -15.43
N GLY A 42 -2.24 15.13 -14.13
CA GLY A 42 -3.43 15.82 -13.60
C GLY A 42 -3.21 16.38 -12.20
N ARG A 43 -4.31 16.67 -11.50
CA ARG A 43 -4.25 17.15 -10.11
C ARG A 43 -4.33 15.97 -9.15
N LEU A 44 -3.18 15.42 -8.78
CA LEU A 44 -3.08 14.40 -7.73
C LEU A 44 -3.55 14.99 -6.39
N ILE A 45 -4.63 14.45 -5.84
CA ILE A 45 -5.23 14.90 -4.57
C ILE A 45 -4.65 14.13 -3.40
N ARG A 46 -4.55 12.80 -3.53
CA ARG A 46 -4.01 11.89 -2.50
C ARG A 46 -3.41 10.65 -3.14
N ALA A 47 -2.43 10.05 -2.47
CA ALA A 47 -1.90 8.74 -2.80
C ALA A 47 -1.83 7.89 -1.54
N PHE A 48 -2.74 6.93 -1.41
CA PHE A 48 -2.85 6.05 -0.27
C PHE A 48 -2.15 4.72 -0.52
N TYR A 49 -1.43 4.24 0.48
CA TYR A 49 -0.81 2.92 0.48
C TYR A 49 -1.32 2.11 1.67
N TYR A 50 -2.03 1.03 1.39
CA TYR A 50 -2.68 0.18 2.38
C TYR A 50 -1.78 -1.01 2.69
N THR A 51 -1.39 -1.16 3.94
CA THR A 51 -0.55 -2.30 4.35
C THR A 51 -0.82 -2.72 5.79
N ALA A 52 -0.73 -4.02 6.04
CA ALA A 52 -0.78 -4.54 7.39
C ALA A 52 0.63 -4.44 8.02
N LEU A 53 0.71 -3.94 9.25
CA LEU A 53 1.93 -3.98 10.05
C LEU A 53 1.71 -4.94 11.23
N ILE A 54 2.71 -5.76 11.53
CA ILE A 54 2.72 -6.61 12.71
C ILE A 54 3.35 -5.79 13.83
N GLU A 55 2.57 -5.42 14.84
CA GLU A 55 3.02 -4.55 15.94
C GLU A 55 3.98 -5.28 16.91
N ASP A 56 3.79 -6.59 17.10
CA ASP A 56 4.54 -7.39 18.08
C ASP A 56 5.88 -7.96 17.57
N GLN A 57 6.30 -7.62 16.34
CA GLN A 57 7.63 -7.96 15.84
C GLN A 57 8.53 -6.72 15.87
N GLU A 58 9.66 -6.85 16.58
CA GLU A 58 10.71 -5.83 16.67
C GLU A 58 11.27 -5.43 15.29
N TYR A 59 11.12 -6.31 14.29
CA TYR A 59 11.52 -6.09 12.91
C TYR A 59 10.44 -6.53 11.92
N SER A 60 9.99 -5.61 11.07
CA SER A 60 9.15 -5.91 9.90
C SER A 60 9.93 -5.60 8.61
N PRO A 61 10.12 -6.56 7.70
CA PRO A 61 10.88 -6.36 6.46
C PRO A 61 10.33 -5.24 5.57
N ILE A 62 9.05 -4.88 5.70
CA ILE A 62 8.41 -3.82 4.91
C ILE A 62 8.54 -2.43 5.55
N ARG A 63 8.99 -2.33 6.81
CA ARG A 63 9.11 -1.05 7.55
C ARG A 63 9.93 0.00 6.78
N PRO A 64 11.11 -0.30 6.22
CA PRO A 64 11.87 0.69 5.46
C PRO A 64 11.14 1.23 4.24
N LEU A 65 10.34 0.40 3.56
CA LEU A 65 9.52 0.84 2.44
C LEU A 65 8.39 1.76 2.92
N VAL A 66 7.72 1.40 4.02
CA VAL A 66 6.65 2.22 4.62
C VAL A 66 7.17 3.59 5.00
N ASP A 67 8.30 3.66 5.72
CA ASP A 67 8.89 4.92 6.16
C ASP A 67 9.31 5.77 4.95
N TRP A 68 9.86 5.14 3.91
CA TRP A 68 10.21 5.83 2.67
C TRP A 68 8.98 6.38 1.95
N LEU A 69 7.89 5.62 1.87
CA LEU A 69 6.64 6.05 1.21
C LEU A 69 6.02 7.25 1.92
N ASP A 70 5.92 7.19 3.25
CA ASP A 70 5.39 8.28 4.08
C ASP A 70 6.20 9.57 3.90
N TYR A 71 7.54 9.45 3.95
CA TYR A 71 8.44 10.58 3.71
C TYR A 71 8.32 11.17 2.30
N ASN A 72 8.01 10.34 1.28
CA ASN A 72 7.96 10.76 -0.12
C ASN A 72 6.55 11.12 -0.61
N GLY A 73 5.59 11.36 0.30
CA GLY A 73 4.29 11.96 -0.03
C GLY A 73 3.16 10.98 -0.29
N TYR A 74 3.34 9.71 0.07
CA TYR A 74 2.21 8.78 0.22
C TYR A 74 1.59 8.94 1.61
N THR A 75 0.28 8.70 1.70
CA THR A 75 -0.42 8.55 2.97
C THR A 75 -0.52 7.08 3.30
N MET A 76 0.08 6.68 4.42
CA MET A 76 0.04 5.29 4.88
C MET A 76 -1.29 5.00 5.57
N VAL A 77 -1.96 3.92 5.17
CA VAL A 77 -3.12 3.37 5.87
C VAL A 77 -2.71 2.00 6.41
N THR A 78 -2.50 1.96 7.73
CA THR A 78 -2.03 0.76 8.41
C THR A 78 -3.14 0.14 9.25
N LYS A 79 -3.16 -1.20 9.29
CA LYS A 79 -4.02 -1.96 10.20
C LYS A 79 -3.14 -2.86 11.06
N PRO A 80 -3.36 -2.88 12.39
CA PRO A 80 -2.67 -3.82 13.25
C PRO A 80 -3.11 -5.23 12.86
N THR A 81 -2.13 -6.07 12.52
CA THR A 81 -2.41 -7.46 12.18
C THR A 81 -2.39 -8.31 13.44
N LYS A 82 -3.48 -9.03 13.74
CA LYS A 82 -3.50 -10.02 14.82
C LYS A 82 -3.12 -11.40 14.28
N GLU A 83 -2.18 -12.06 14.94
CA GLU A 83 -1.90 -13.49 14.71
C GLU A 83 -3.08 -14.32 15.25
N PHE A 84 -3.58 -15.23 14.42
CA PHE A 84 -4.59 -16.21 14.81
C PHE A 84 -4.00 -17.61 14.63
N THR A 85 -4.06 -18.43 15.68
CA THR A 85 -3.73 -19.85 15.57
C THR A 85 -4.96 -20.61 15.10
N ASP A 86 -4.86 -21.33 13.98
CA ASP A 86 -5.94 -22.20 13.53
C ASP A 86 -6.09 -23.42 14.46
N SER A 87 -7.20 -24.15 14.33
CA SER A 87 -7.47 -25.36 15.12
C SER A 87 -6.47 -26.49 14.91
N ALA A 88 -5.58 -26.38 13.91
CA ALA A 88 -4.48 -27.30 13.64
C ALA A 88 -3.13 -26.78 14.18
N GLY A 89 -3.12 -25.70 14.97
CA GLY A 89 -1.91 -25.13 15.57
C GLY A 89 -1.08 -24.27 14.62
N ARG A 90 -1.53 -24.01 13.39
CA ARG A 90 -0.80 -23.17 12.43
C ARG A 90 -1.09 -21.70 12.68
N ARG A 91 -0.03 -20.89 12.78
CA ARG A 91 -0.14 -19.44 12.82
C ARG A 91 -0.62 -18.91 11.46
N LYS A 92 -1.73 -18.19 11.47
CA LYS A 92 -2.25 -17.43 10.33
C LYS A 92 -2.29 -15.96 10.68
N ILE A 93 -1.69 -15.14 9.83
CA ILE A 93 -1.74 -13.69 9.91
C ILE A 93 -2.89 -13.25 8.99
N LYS A 94 -3.90 -12.56 9.53
CA LYS A 94 -5.02 -12.01 8.72
C LYS A 94 -4.96 -10.49 8.77
N GLY A 95 -4.48 -9.89 7.67
CA GLY A 95 -4.32 -8.44 7.49
C GLY A 95 -4.87 -7.95 6.16
N ASN A 96 -6.08 -8.39 5.80
CA ASN A 96 -6.69 -7.93 4.56
C ASN A 96 -7.17 -6.48 4.72
N MET A 97 -6.80 -5.62 3.75
CA MET A 97 -7.10 -4.19 3.67
C MET A 97 -8.21 -3.86 2.65
N ASP A 98 -8.81 -4.88 2.01
CA ASP A 98 -9.81 -4.70 0.94
C ASP A 98 -11.00 -3.81 1.35
N ILE A 99 -11.41 -3.85 2.63
CA ILE A 99 -12.55 -3.08 3.13
C ILE A 99 -12.17 -1.60 3.26
N GLU A 100 -11.03 -1.30 3.89
CA GLU A 100 -10.54 0.07 4.07
C GLU A 100 -10.28 0.72 2.71
N LEU A 101 -9.67 -0.05 1.78
CA LEU A 101 -9.47 0.37 0.41
C LEU A 101 -10.80 0.70 -0.27
N ALA A 102 -11.80 -0.18 -0.16
CA ALA A 102 -13.10 0.04 -0.80
C ALA A 102 -13.85 1.26 -0.23
N ILE A 103 -13.75 1.52 1.08
CA ILE A 103 -14.39 2.68 1.72
C ILE A 103 -13.76 3.98 1.26
N ASP A 104 -12.42 4.07 1.23
CA ASP A 104 -11.72 5.31 0.89
C ASP A 104 -11.83 5.66 -0.60
N VAL A 105 -12.12 4.68 -1.46
CA VAL A 105 -12.32 4.87 -2.90
C VAL A 105 -13.69 5.49 -3.23
N MET A 106 -14.70 5.34 -2.36
CA MET A 106 -16.07 5.83 -2.55
C MET A 106 -16.25 7.29 -2.14
#